data_AF-U4LGC0-F1
#
_entry.id   AF-U4LGC0-F1
#
_cell.length_a   1.000
_cell.length_b   1.000
_cell.length_c   1.000
_cell.angle_alpha   90.00
_cell.angle_beta   90.00
_cell.angle_gamma   90.00
#
_symmetry.space_group_name_H-M   'P 1'
#
loop_
_entity.id
_entity.type
_entity.pdbx_description
1 polymer ?
#
loop_
_entity_poly.entity_id
_entity_poly.type
_entity_poly.pdbx_seq_one_letter_code
_entity_poly.pdbx_strand_id
1 'polypeptide(L)'
;MQKPLLTLFSLLLFVLSSSAFKLTICSGWHCLWPGINRVLQYPEILDNQCFHLGQKWNDKTVAYKVEDGCCAFYNHAGCHDRLFTARNREDMNLRDFHQRKITNVRCSDECLPEWESS
;
A
#
# COMPACT_ATOMS: atom_id res chain seq x y z
N MET A 1 -29.63 14.29 39.66
CA MET A 1 -29.36 13.01 38.98
C MET A 1 -28.68 13.29 37.65
N GLN A 2 -27.40 12.93 37.52
CA GLN A 2 -26.57 13.22 36.35
C GLN A 2 -26.69 12.11 35.28
N LYS A 3 -27.08 12.56 34.08
CA LYS A 3 -26.62 12.21 32.71
C LYS A 3 -26.40 10.72 32.33
N PRO A 4 -27.19 10.23 31.37
CA PRO A 4 -26.75 9.25 30.39
C PRO A 4 -26.93 9.81 28.96
N LEU A 5 -26.06 10.72 28.54
CA LEU A 5 -26.03 11.18 27.14
C LEU A 5 -24.62 11.10 26.51
N LEU A 6 -23.61 10.68 27.28
CA LEU A 6 -22.21 10.67 26.86
C LEU A 6 -21.73 9.33 26.29
N THR A 7 -22.52 8.26 26.38
CA THR A 7 -22.10 6.91 25.95
C THR A 7 -22.41 6.61 24.48
N LEU A 8 -23.44 7.21 23.88
CA LEU A 8 -23.80 6.93 22.48
C LEU A 8 -22.95 7.69 21.45
N PHE A 9 -22.48 8.90 21.77
CA PHE A 9 -21.65 9.70 20.85
C PHE A 9 -20.23 9.13 20.70
N SER A 10 -19.75 8.39 21.70
CA SER A 10 -18.41 7.79 21.68
C SER A 10 -18.32 6.51 20.85
N LEU A 11 -19.44 5.79 20.64
CA LEU A 11 -19.50 4.58 19.81
C LEU A 11 -19.59 4.88 18.31
N LEU A 12 -20.06 6.07 17.91
CA LEU A 12 -20.05 6.51 16.49
C LEU A 12 -18.68 7.04 16.03
N LEU A 13 -17.83 7.49 16.95
CA LEU A 13 -16.47 7.95 16.64
C LEU A 13 -15.44 6.80 16.56
N PHE A 14 -15.75 5.64 17.14
CA PHE A 14 -14.86 4.46 17.10
C PHE A 14 -14.87 3.72 15.76
N VAL A 15 -15.76 4.06 14.83
CA VAL A 15 -15.93 3.36 13.55
C VAL A 15 -15.05 3.93 12.42
N LEU A 16 -14.37 5.06 12.61
CA LEU A 16 -13.77 5.81 11.49
C LEU A 16 -12.28 6.13 11.63
N SER A 17 -11.57 5.46 12.54
CA SER A 17 -10.12 5.59 12.67
C SER A 17 -9.40 4.26 12.43
N SER A 18 -9.89 3.43 11.50
CA SER A 18 -8.96 2.51 10.84
C SER A 18 -8.10 3.37 9.93
N SER A 19 -6.82 3.51 10.27
CA SER A 19 -5.85 4.14 9.38
C SER A 19 -5.89 3.37 8.06
N ALA A 20 -6.41 3.98 7.00
CA ALA A 20 -6.42 3.38 5.68
C ALA A 20 -4.97 3.24 5.22
N PHE A 21 -4.60 2.06 4.73
CA PHE A 21 -3.26 1.80 4.22
C PHE A 21 -2.77 2.90 3.26
N LYS A 22 -1.46 3.14 3.26
CA LYS A 22 -0.82 4.09 2.35
C LYS A 22 0.44 3.47 1.77
N LEU A 23 0.53 3.47 0.44
CA LEU A 23 1.70 3.03 -0.30
C LEU A 23 2.37 4.21 -0.97
N THR A 24 3.64 4.44 -0.67
CA THR A 24 4.49 5.35 -1.45
C THR A 24 5.43 4.51 -2.32
N ILE A 25 5.46 4.77 -3.62
CA ILE A 25 6.44 4.19 -4.56
C ILE A 25 7.29 5.30 -5.16
N CYS A 26 8.55 4.98 -5.46
CA CYS A 26 9.52 5.95 -5.95
C CYS A 26 10.30 5.39 -7.13
N SER A 27 10.60 6.25 -8.12
CA SER A 27 11.40 5.87 -9.29
C SER A 27 12.90 6.13 -9.14
N GLY A 28 13.29 6.78 -8.04
CA GLY A 28 14.68 7.01 -7.63
C GLY A 28 14.94 6.48 -6.22
N TRP A 29 16.22 6.32 -5.90
CA TRP A 29 16.67 5.83 -4.58
C TRP A 29 16.24 6.76 -3.44
N HIS A 30 16.01 6.16 -2.27
CA HIS A 30 15.67 6.82 -1.00
C HIS A 30 14.39 7.67 -0.96
N CYS A 31 13.59 7.73 -2.04
CA CYS A 31 12.36 8.54 -2.07
C CYS A 31 12.57 10.04 -1.71
N LEU A 32 13.79 10.57 -1.78
CA LEU A 32 14.16 11.86 -1.19
C LEU A 32 13.71 13.09 -1.99
N TRP A 33 13.27 12.92 -3.23
CA TRP A 33 12.97 14.06 -4.10
C TRP A 33 11.46 14.24 -4.33
N PRO A 34 10.88 15.44 -4.14
CA PRO A 34 9.51 15.72 -4.52
C PRO A 34 9.30 15.51 -6.03
N GLY A 35 8.23 14.79 -6.41
CA GLY A 35 7.84 14.59 -7.82
C GLY A 35 8.41 13.33 -8.50
N ILE A 36 9.27 12.56 -7.83
CA ILE A 36 9.71 11.22 -8.26
C ILE A 36 9.06 10.10 -7.43
N ASN A 37 8.10 10.44 -6.60
CA ASN A 37 7.29 9.54 -5.81
C ASN A 37 5.82 9.59 -6.26
N ARG A 38 5.09 8.52 -5.98
CA ARG A 38 3.63 8.48 -6.07
C ARG A 38 3.11 7.85 -4.81
N VAL A 39 2.09 8.51 -4.26
CA VAL A 39 1.34 8.02 -3.12
C VAL A 39 0.06 7.39 -3.65
N LEU A 40 -0.20 6.15 -3.23
CA LEU A 40 -1.41 5.39 -3.50
C LEU A 40 -2.13 5.19 -2.16
N GLN A 41 -3.35 5.72 -2.09
CA GLN A 41 -4.24 5.62 -0.95
C GLN A 41 -5.70 5.74 -1.45
N TYR A 42 -6.66 5.44 -0.59
CA TYR A 42 -8.08 5.69 -0.90
C TYR A 42 -8.31 7.16 -1.32
N PRO A 43 -9.13 7.44 -2.35
CA PRO A 43 -9.95 6.51 -3.14
C PRO A 43 -9.29 5.98 -4.42
N GLU A 44 -8.01 6.26 -4.67
CA GLU A 44 -7.33 5.83 -5.91
C GLU A 44 -7.14 4.32 -5.97
N ILE A 45 -6.72 3.72 -4.86
CA ILE A 45 -6.57 2.28 -4.69
C ILE A 45 -7.59 1.79 -3.68
N LEU A 46 -8.28 0.71 -4.03
CA LEU A 46 -9.34 0.10 -3.22
C LEU A 46 -8.79 -1.12 -2.48
N ASP A 47 -9.37 -1.37 -1.31
CA ASP A 47 -9.00 -2.51 -0.47
C ASP A 47 -9.06 -3.84 -1.23
N ASN A 48 -7.97 -4.60 -1.14
CA ASN A 48 -7.78 -5.90 -1.76
C ASN A 48 -7.96 -5.96 -3.30
N GLN A 49 -8.04 -4.81 -3.99
CA GLN A 49 -8.19 -4.78 -5.45
C GLN A 49 -6.83 -4.75 -6.15
N CYS A 50 -6.75 -5.44 -7.29
CA CYS A 50 -5.59 -5.37 -8.16
C CYS A 50 -5.53 -4.00 -8.83
N PHE A 51 -4.50 -3.23 -8.50
CA PHE A 51 -4.30 -1.89 -9.02
C PHE A 51 -3.09 -1.84 -9.95
N HIS A 52 -3.34 -1.50 -11.21
CA HIS A 52 -2.29 -1.30 -12.20
C HIS A 52 -1.65 0.08 -12.04
N LEU A 53 -0.32 0.12 -11.95
CA LEU A 53 0.41 1.37 -11.73
C LEU A 53 0.32 2.34 -12.93
N GLY A 54 -0.14 1.89 -14.09
CA GLY A 54 -0.31 2.73 -15.26
C GLY A 54 1.02 3.06 -15.94
N GLN A 55 0.95 3.58 -17.16
CA GLN A 55 2.13 3.67 -18.06
C GLN A 55 3.30 4.47 -17.46
N LYS A 56 3.02 5.52 -16.67
CA LYS A 56 4.05 6.35 -16.05
C LYS A 56 4.87 5.60 -14.99
N TRP A 57 4.27 4.62 -14.33
CA TRP A 57 4.85 3.96 -13.15
C TRP A 57 5.13 2.47 -13.34
N ASN A 58 4.61 1.89 -14.43
CA ASN A 58 4.91 0.52 -14.83
C ASN A 58 6.43 0.32 -14.94
N ASP A 59 6.97 -0.63 -14.17
CA ASP A 59 8.40 -0.98 -14.16
C ASP A 59 9.33 0.19 -13.81
N LYS A 60 8.81 1.18 -13.05
CA LYS A 60 9.61 2.33 -12.58
C LYS A 60 9.97 2.26 -11.10
N THR A 61 9.27 1.46 -10.31
CA THR A 61 9.49 1.40 -8.86
C THR A 61 10.87 0.86 -8.50
N VAL A 62 11.61 1.63 -7.70
CA VAL A 62 12.94 1.28 -7.17
C VAL A 62 13.03 1.34 -5.66
N ALA A 63 12.11 2.06 -5.02
CA ALA A 63 11.97 2.15 -3.58
C ALA A 63 10.48 2.26 -3.23
N TYR A 64 10.12 1.85 -2.02
CA TYR A 64 8.75 1.92 -1.54
C TYR A 64 8.67 2.12 -0.03
N LYS A 65 7.51 2.56 0.44
CA LYS A 65 7.10 2.58 1.83
C LYS A 65 5.63 2.18 1.94
N VAL A 66 5.33 1.17 2.76
CA VAL A 66 3.97 0.80 3.17
C VAL A 66 3.75 1.30 4.59
N GLU A 67 2.69 2.07 4.79
CA GLU A 67 2.26 2.61 6.07
C GLU A 67 0.84 2.12 6.35
N ASP A 68 0.54 1.83 7.62
CA ASP A 68 -0.78 1.49 8.13
C ASP A 68 -1.50 0.35 7.37
N GLY A 69 -0.74 -0.65 6.92
CA GLY A 69 -1.32 -1.79 6.22
C GLY A 69 -0.29 -2.72 5.60
N CYS A 70 -0.75 -3.44 4.58
CA CYS A 70 0.03 -4.41 3.83
C CYS A 70 -0.19 -4.26 2.33
N CYS A 71 0.87 -4.40 1.55
CA CYS A 71 0.79 -4.44 0.10
C CYS A 71 1.55 -5.64 -0.46
N ALA A 72 0.93 -6.33 -1.41
CA ALA A 72 1.58 -7.30 -2.28
C ALA A 72 1.92 -6.63 -3.62
N PHE A 73 3.15 -6.87 -4.09
CA PHE A 73 3.71 -6.30 -5.31
C PHE A 73 3.86 -7.39 -6.37
N TYR A 74 3.47 -7.09 -7.61
CA TYR A 74 3.38 -8.07 -8.68
C TYR A 74 4.15 -7.64 -9.93
N ASN A 75 4.76 -8.62 -10.56
CA ASN A 75 5.24 -8.55 -11.93
C ASN A 75 4.09 -8.90 -12.89
N HIS A 76 4.15 -8.32 -14.09
CA HIS A 76 3.14 -8.48 -15.15
C HIS A 76 1.70 -8.06 -14.77
N ALA A 77 0.87 -7.84 -15.80
CA ALA A 77 -0.53 -7.42 -15.63
C ALA A 77 -1.37 -8.47 -14.86
N GLY A 78 -2.31 -8.00 -14.03
CA GLY A 78 -3.36 -8.84 -13.45
C GLY A 78 -3.08 -9.43 -12.06
N CYS A 79 -2.01 -9.02 -11.38
CA CYS A 79 -1.67 -9.48 -10.03
C CYS A 79 -1.53 -11.01 -9.91
N HIS A 80 -0.87 -11.64 -10.89
CA HIS A 80 -0.63 -13.08 -10.90
C HIS A 80 0.78 -13.44 -10.41
N ASP A 81 1.82 -12.75 -10.88
CA ASP A 81 3.21 -13.09 -10.55
C ASP A 81 3.70 -12.24 -9.38
N ARG A 82 3.41 -12.68 -8.15
CA ARG A 82 3.83 -11.94 -6.95
C ARG A 82 5.35 -11.91 -6.83
N LEU A 83 5.90 -10.72 -6.61
CA LEU A 83 7.31 -10.49 -6.30
C LEU A 83 7.56 -10.61 -4.79
N PHE A 84 6.81 -9.84 -4.00
CA PHE A 84 6.94 -9.85 -2.53
C PHE A 84 5.73 -9.17 -1.87
N THR A 85 5.66 -9.34 -0.54
CA THR A 85 4.66 -8.70 0.33
C THR A 85 5.37 -7.81 1.33
N ALA A 86 4.79 -6.66 1.68
CA ALA A 86 5.34 -5.74 2.66
C ALA A 86 4.27 -5.21 3.61
N ARG A 87 4.53 -5.31 4.92
CA ARG A 87 3.68 -4.82 6.01
C ARG A 87 4.42 -3.74 6.77
N ASN A 88 3.83 -2.55 6.87
CA ASN A 88 4.35 -1.45 7.71
C ASN A 88 5.88 -1.28 7.63
N ARG A 89 6.41 -1.35 6.41
CA ARG A 89 7.86 -1.36 6.15
C ARG A 89 8.18 -0.64 4.86
N GLU A 90 9.45 -0.31 4.72
CA GLU A 90 10.01 0.34 3.55
C GLU A 90 11.25 -0.38 3.06
N ASP A 91 11.56 -0.15 1.79
CA ASP A 91 12.85 -0.47 1.19
C ASP A 91 13.28 0.71 0.33
N MET A 92 14.37 1.35 0.72
CA MET A 92 14.91 2.55 0.07
C MET A 92 15.71 2.23 -1.19
N ASN A 93 16.01 0.94 -1.42
CA ASN A 93 16.67 0.45 -2.62
C ASN A 93 16.33 -1.03 -2.83
N LEU A 94 15.24 -1.29 -3.55
CA LEU A 94 14.86 -2.64 -3.96
C LEU A 94 16.04 -3.32 -4.66
N ARG A 95 16.37 -4.53 -4.22
CA ARG A 95 17.42 -5.35 -4.84
C ARG A 95 17.12 -5.59 -6.33
N ASP A 96 18.16 -5.78 -7.12
CA ASP A 96 18.11 -5.92 -8.60
C ASP A 96 17.07 -6.92 -9.11
N PHE A 97 16.78 -7.97 -8.34
CA PHE A 97 15.77 -8.96 -8.71
C PHE A 97 14.33 -8.44 -8.72
N HIS A 98 14.02 -7.38 -7.97
CA HIS A 98 12.68 -6.80 -7.82
C HIS A 98 12.56 -5.39 -8.40
N GLN A 99 13.68 -4.66 -8.49
CA GLN A 99 13.70 -3.29 -9.00
C GLN A 99 13.16 -3.26 -10.45
N ARG A 100 12.32 -2.25 -10.77
CA ARG A 100 11.79 -2.03 -12.13
C ARG A 100 11.05 -3.23 -12.73
N LYS A 101 10.36 -4.02 -11.90
CA LYS A 101 9.46 -5.11 -12.34
C LYS A 101 8.04 -4.97 -11.82
N ILE A 102 7.80 -3.99 -10.96
CA ILE A 102 6.49 -3.81 -10.32
C ILE A 102 5.57 -3.13 -11.33
N THR A 103 4.50 -3.83 -11.67
CA THR A 103 3.47 -3.38 -12.62
C THR A 103 2.12 -3.18 -11.92
N ASN A 104 1.83 -4.01 -10.92
CA ASN A 104 0.58 -4.01 -10.17
C ASN A 104 0.84 -4.15 -8.66
N VAL A 105 -0.11 -3.67 -7.88
CA VAL A 105 -0.12 -3.79 -6.43
C VAL A 105 -1.52 -4.17 -5.94
N ARG A 106 -1.58 -4.89 -4.82
CA ARG A 106 -2.80 -5.07 -4.02
C ARG A 106 -2.49 -4.63 -2.61
N CYS A 107 -3.32 -3.79 -2.03
CA CYS A 107 -3.11 -3.29 -0.68
C CYS A 107 -4.37 -3.48 0.17
N SER A 108 -4.16 -3.66 1.46
CA SER A 108 -5.22 -3.81 2.46
C SER A 108 -4.70 -3.37 3.81
N ASP A 109 -5.60 -3.17 4.78
CA ASP A 109 -5.24 -2.83 6.15
C ASP A 109 -4.49 -4.00 6.85
N GLU A 110 -4.67 -5.24 6.36
CA GLU A 110 -3.98 -6.43 6.85
C GLU A 110 -3.28 -7.20 5.72
N CYS A 111 -2.28 -8.02 6.06
CA CYS A 111 -1.73 -8.96 5.08
C CYS A 111 -2.67 -10.14 4.92
N LEU A 112 -3.01 -10.45 3.68
CA LEU A 112 -3.89 -11.56 3.39
C LEU A 112 -3.11 -12.88 3.31
N PRO A 113 -3.66 -14.02 3.80
CA PRO A 113 -2.99 -15.31 3.76
C PRO A 113 -2.55 -15.73 2.35
N GLU A 114 -3.33 -15.39 1.31
CA GLU A 114 -2.95 -15.66 -0.08
C GLU A 114 -1.67 -14.93 -0.52
N TRP A 115 -1.24 -13.89 0.21
CA TRP A 115 -0.03 -13.11 -0.08
C TRP A 115 1.21 -13.64 0.65
N GLU A 116 1.07 -14.62 1.54
CA GLU A 116 2.17 -15.17 2.35
C GLU A 116 2.83 -16.42 1.75
N SER A 117 2.22 -17.03 0.72
CA SER A 117 2.67 -18.29 0.10
C SER A 117 3.29 -18.09 -1.30
N SER A 118 4.57 -17.70 -1.38
CA SER A 118 5.34 -17.62 -2.64
C SER A 118 6.81 -17.86 -2.37
#